data_AF-A0A8G0KR52-F1
#
_entry.id   AF-A0A8G0KR52-F1
#
_cell.length_a   1.000
_cell.length_b   1.000
_cell.length_c   1.000
_cell.angle_alpha   90.00
_cell.angle_beta   90.00
_cell.angle_gamma   90.00
#
_symmetry.space_group_name_H-M   'P 1'
#
loop_
_entity.id
_entity.type
_entity.pdbx_description
1 polymer ?
#
loop_
_entity_poly.entity_id
_entity_poly.type
_entity_poly.pdbx_seq_one_letter_code
_entity_poly.pdbx_strand_id
1 'polypeptide(L)' 'MQNNIETAKIELPSEIAEGKSLYENNCAKCHKLFPVSKHDKAGWVKTVDRMAPKAKITEAQKTLVYNYLTYGM' A
#
# COMPACT_ATOMS: atom_id res chain seq x y z
N MET A 1 28.01 29.71 2.70
CA MET A 1 28.01 28.63 1.70
C MET A 1 28.03 27.33 2.50
N GLN A 2 26.98 26.51 2.60
CA GLN A 2 25.89 26.22 1.67
C GLN A 2 24.51 26.24 2.36
N ASN A 3 23.50 26.67 1.59
CA ASN A 3 22.09 26.38 1.84
C ASN A 3 21.82 24.93 1.43
N ASN A 4 21.27 24.11 2.33
CA ASN A 4 20.68 22.83 1.98
C ASN A 4 19.21 22.88 2.37
N ILE A 5 18.36 23.22 1.39
CA ILE A 5 16.91 23.05 1.50
C ILE A 5 16.68 21.54 1.47
N GLU A 6 16.56 20.92 2.64
CA GLU A 6 16.03 19.56 2.74
C GLU A 6 14.55 19.61 2.38
N THR A 7 14.25 19.13 1.18
CA THR A 7 12.91 18.70 0.75
C THR A 7 12.23 17.94 1.89
N ALA A 8 11.14 18.49 2.41
CA ALA A 8 10.30 17.84 3.41
C ALA A 8 9.81 16.49 2.86
N LYS A 9 10.49 15.39 3.23
CA LYS A 9 9.94 14.05 3.15
C LYS A 9 8.76 14.02 4.11
N ILE A 10 7.55 13.99 3.58
CA ILE A 10 6.38 13.62 4.37
C ILE A 10 6.59 12.15 4.71
N GLU A 11 7.07 11.87 5.92
CA GLU A 11 7.14 10.51 6.43
C GLU A 11 5.70 10.00 6.56
N LEU A 12 5.37 8.95 5.79
CA LEU A 12 4.09 8.27 5.92
C LEU A 12 3.98 7.72 7.34
N PRO A 13 2.76 7.67 7.93
CA PRO A 13 2.56 6.92 9.17
C PRO A 13 3.13 5.51 9.03
N SER A 14 3.71 4.97 10.10
CA SER A 14 4.45 3.69 10.07
C SER A 14 3.64 2.56 9.43
N GLU A 15 2.38 2.42 9.79
CA GLU A 15 1.46 1.41 9.22
C GLU A 15 1.25 1.58 7.71
N ILE A 16 1.21 2.81 7.21
CA ILE A 16 1.05 3.11 5.79
C ILE A 16 2.32 2.80 5.01
N ALA A 17 3.49 3.09 5.60
CA ALA A 17 4.78 2.72 5.02
C ALA A 17 4.96 1.19 4.97
N GLU A 18 4.52 0.47 6.00
CA GLU A 18 4.53 -0.99 6.03
C GLU A 18 3.55 -1.58 5.00
N GLY A 19 2.32 -1.07 4.95
CA GLY A 19 1.32 -1.44 3.95
C GLY A 19 1.82 -1.24 2.51
N LYS A 20 2.50 -0.12 2.25
CA LYS A 20 3.15 0.16 0.96
C LYS A 20 4.21 -0.89 0.64
N SER A 21 5.08 -1.19 1.60
CA SER A 21 6.16 -2.17 1.44
C SER A 21 5.60 -3.57 1.17
N LEU A 22 4.53 -3.96 1.86
CA LEU A 22 3.84 -5.23 1.62
C LEU A 22 3.21 -5.26 0.23
N TYR A 23 2.58 -4.17 -0.21
CA TYR A 23 1.98 -4.06 -1.54
C TYR A 23 3.03 -4.23 -2.64
N GLU A 24 4.14 -3.51 -2.53
CA GLU A 24 5.21 -3.54 -3.53
C GLU A 24 5.93 -4.89 -3.59
N ASN A 25 6.18 -5.52 -2.44
CA ASN A 25 6.97 -6.75 -2.38
C ASN A 25 6.15 -8.03 -2.50
N ASN A 26 4.84 -8.02 -2.23
CA ASN A 26 4.01 -9.22 -2.29
C ASN A 26 3.01 -9.20 -3.45
N CYS A 27 2.38 -8.05 -3.73
CA CYS A 27 1.35 -7.97 -4.76
C CYS A 27 1.94 -7.89 -6.19
N ALA A 28 3.21 -7.49 -6.34
CA ALA A 28 3.89 -7.43 -7.64
C ALA A 28 4.40 -8.80 -8.14
N LYS A 29 4.31 -9.86 -7.32
CA LYS A 29 4.89 -11.18 -7.63
C LYS A 29 4.18 -11.92 -8.77
N CYS A 30 2.89 -11.64 -8.99
CA CYS A 30 2.07 -12.37 -9.97
C CYS A 30 1.57 -11.51 -11.13
N HIS A 31 1.52 -10.19 -10.97
CA HIS A 31 1.10 -9.23 -12.00
C HIS A 31 1.59 -7.82 -11.63
N LYS A 32 1.48 -6.87 -12.56
CA LYS A 32 1.78 -5.45 -12.27
C LYS A 32 0.88 -4.89 -11.17
N LEU A 33 1.42 -3.96 -10.40
CA LEU A 33 0.66 -3.23 -9.38
C LEU A 33 -0.36 -2.30 -10.04
N PHE A 34 -1.49 -2.13 -9.38
CA PHE A 34 -2.54 -1.20 -9.78
C PHE A 34 -2.37 0.12 -9.02
N PRO A 35 -2.61 1.29 -9.66
CA PRO A 35 -2.53 2.55 -8.95
C PRO A 35 -3.62 2.63 -7.89
N VAL A 36 -3.35 3.29 -6.75
CA VAL A 36 -4.32 3.44 -5.64
C VAL A 36 -5.65 4.01 -6.13
N SER A 37 -5.64 4.91 -7.11
CA SER A 37 -6.85 5.51 -7.72
C SER A 37 -7.70 4.55 -8.57
N LYS A 38 -7.28 3.28 -8.75
CA LYS A 38 -7.99 2.31 -9.58
C LYS A 38 -9.35 1.91 -9.01
N HIS A 39 -9.48 1.93 -7.68
CA HIS A 39 -10.68 1.55 -6.97
C HIS A 39 -11.00 2.57 -5.86
N ASP A 40 -12.27 2.63 -5.48
CA ASP A 40 -12.70 3.22 -4.22
C ASP A 40 -12.45 2.26 -3.04
N LYS A 41 -12.79 2.69 -1.82
CA LYS A 41 -12.59 1.88 -0.60
C LYS A 41 -13.27 0.50 -0.72
N ALA A 42 -14.51 0.45 -1.20
CA ALA A 42 -15.26 -0.80 -1.34
C ALA A 42 -14.66 -1.73 -2.42
N GLY A 43 -14.18 -1.18 -3.53
CA GLY A 43 -13.50 -1.92 -4.58
C GLY A 43 -12.16 -2.49 -4.12
N TRP A 44 -11.43 -1.74 -3.29
CA TRP A 44 -10.19 -2.23 -2.68
C TRP A 44 -10.42 -3.33 -1.66
N VAL A 45 -11.44 -3.26 -0.81
CA VAL A 45 -11.81 -4.38 0.09
C VAL A 45 -11.98 -5.66 -0.71
N LYS A 46 -12.87 -5.66 -1.72
CA LYS A 46 -13.14 -6.83 -2.56
C LYS A 46 -11.89 -7.35 -3.28
N THR A 47 -11.04 -6.44 -3.74
CA THR A 47 -9.82 -6.78 -4.48
C THR A 47 -8.78 -7.42 -3.58
N VAL A 48 -8.51 -6.80 -2.44
CA VAL A 48 -7.50 -7.25 -1.48
C VAL A 48 -7.94 -8.56 -0.83
N ASP A 49 -9.22 -8.73 -0.47
CA ASP A 49 -9.74 -10.01 0.05
C ASP A 49 -9.54 -11.16 -0.93
N ARG A 50 -9.78 -10.93 -2.22
CA ARG A 50 -9.60 -11.95 -3.26
C ARG A 50 -8.12 -12.26 -3.52
N MET A 51 -7.22 -11.30 -3.32
CA MET A 51 -5.79 -11.46 -3.60
C MET A 51 -4.97 -11.93 -2.41
N ALA A 52 -5.36 -11.60 -1.17
CA ALA A 52 -4.63 -11.96 0.04
C ALA A 52 -4.24 -13.45 0.14
N PRO A 53 -5.16 -14.42 -0.06
CA PRO A 53 -4.79 -15.84 -0.01
C PRO A 53 -3.86 -16.24 -1.16
N LYS A 54 -3.97 -15.60 -2.33
CA LYS A 54 -3.12 -15.87 -3.51
C LYS A 54 -1.72 -15.30 -3.36
N ALA A 55 -1.62 -14.12 -2.74
CA ALA A 55 -0.38 -13.44 -2.39
C ALA A 55 0.28 -14.03 -1.13
N LYS A 56 -0.39 -14.98 -0.46
CA LYS A 56 0.07 -15.66 0.76
C LYS A 56 0.42 -14.69 1.89
N ILE A 57 -0.40 -13.65 2.06
CA ILE A 57 -0.28 -12.69 3.16
C ILE A 57 -1.28 -13.00 4.27
N THR A 58 -0.95 -12.62 5.51
CA THR A 58 -1.84 -12.81 6.67
C THR A 58 -2.96 -11.77 6.70
N GLU A 59 -3.97 -12.00 7.54
CA GLU A 59 -5.06 -11.03 7.74
C GLU A 59 -4.55 -9.66 8.27
N ALA A 60 -3.53 -9.65 9.13
CA ALA A 60 -2.92 -8.40 9.60
C ALA A 60 -2.20 -7.65 8.46
N GLN A 61 -1.42 -8.37 7.65
CA GLN A 61 -0.76 -7.80 6.48
C GLN A 61 -1.76 -7.30 5.43
N LYS A 62 -2.87 -8.03 5.26
CA LYS A 62 -3.99 -7.63 4.41
C LYS A 62 -4.56 -6.28 4.82
N THR A 63 -4.79 -6.09 6.13
CA THR A 63 -5.27 -4.81 6.68
C THR A 63 -4.28 -3.68 6.41
N LEU A 64 -2.99 -3.89 6.60
CA LEU A 64 -1.96 -2.87 6.31
C LEU A 64 -1.95 -2.49 4.82
N VAL A 65 -2.02 -3.47 3.92
CA VAL A 65 -2.10 -3.23 2.47
C VAL A 65 -3.37 -2.43 2.12
N TYR A 66 -4.52 -2.78 2.71
CA TYR A 66 -5.76 -2.03 2.52
C TYR A 66 -5.66 -0.59 3.02
N ASN A 67 -5.09 -0.37 4.20
CA ASN A 67 -4.89 0.95 4.78
C ASN A 67 -4.00 1.82 3.88
N TYR A 68 -2.93 1.25 3.32
CA TYR A 68 -2.10 1.95 2.33
C TYR A 68 -2.88 2.31 1.06
N LEU A 69 -3.59 1.34 0.46
CA LEU A 69 -4.30 1.54 -0.80
C LEU A 69 -5.44 2.56 -0.68
N THR A 70 -5.96 2.78 0.53
CA THR A 70 -7.05 3.72 0.81
C THR A 70 -6.59 5.00 1.53
N TYR A 71 -5.29 5.16 1.76
CA TYR A 71 -4.74 6.32 2.44
C TYR A 71 -4.98 7.60 1.64
N GLY A 72 -5.64 8.57 2.26
CA GLY A 72 -5.97 9.86 1.63
C GLY A 72 -7.14 9.82 0.65
N MET A 73 -7.92 8.73 0.61
CA MET A 73 -9.21 8.66 -0.10
C MET A 73 -10.40 9.12 0.74
#